data_AF-A0A6G4XW58-F1
#
_entry.id   AF-A0A6G4XW58-F1
#
_cell.length_a   1.000
_cell.length_b   1.000
_cell.length_c   1.000
_cell.angle_alpha   90.00
_cell.angle_beta   90.00
_cell.angle_gamma   90.00
#
_symmetry.space_group_name_H-M   'P 1'
#
loop_
_entity.id
_entity.type
_entity.pdbx_description
1 polymer ?
#
loop_
_entity_poly.entity_id
_entity_poly.type
_entity_poly.pdbx_seq_one_letter_code
_entity_poly.pdbx_strand_id
1 'polypeptide(L)' 'MQAAPVRATAIPSVTDALRVMETLLLGSGQRTARRNAWTSVLEDRRRAKDRVEAQQVLEAAVAARTS' A
#
# COMPACT_ATOMS: atom_id res chain seq x y z
N MET A 1 24.38 -4.77 -51.86
CA MET A 1 23.27 -4.99 -50.91
C MET A 1 23.76 -4.63 -49.52
N GLN A 2 23.20 -3.58 -48.90
CA GLN A 2 23.50 -3.21 -47.51
C GLN A 2 22.64 -4.09 -46.59
N ALA A 3 23.24 -4.90 -45.72
CA ALA A 3 22.50 -5.76 -44.80
C ALA A 3 21.88 -4.92 -43.66
N ALA A 4 20.62 -5.20 -43.32
CA ALA A 4 19.95 -4.56 -42.19
C ALA A 4 20.61 -4.98 -40.86
N PRO A 5 20.75 -4.07 -39.87
CA PRO A 5 21.39 -4.40 -38.60
C PRO A 5 20.53 -5.43 -37.83
N VAL A 6 21.11 -6.61 -37.60
CA VAL A 6 20.52 -7.65 -36.75
C VAL A 6 20.70 -7.22 -35.29
N ARG A 7 19.60 -7.03 -34.56
CA ARG A 7 19.66 -6.84 -33.11
C ARG A 7 19.82 -8.19 -32.43
N ALA A 8 20.97 -8.42 -31.80
CA ALA A 8 21.17 -9.57 -30.93
C ALA A 8 20.39 -9.34 -29.62
N THR A 9 19.38 -10.17 -29.35
CA THR A 9 18.78 -10.27 -28.01
C THR A 9 19.64 -11.15 -27.14
N ALA A 10 20.22 -10.59 -26.07
CA ALA A 10 20.98 -11.35 -25.10
C ALA A 10 20.08 -12.42 -24.45
N ILE A 11 20.61 -13.63 -24.29
CA ILE A 11 19.92 -14.70 -23.55
C ILE A 11 19.83 -14.24 -22.09
N PRO A 12 18.63 -14.22 -21.47
CA PRO A 12 18.49 -13.80 -20.08
C PRO A 12 19.39 -14.63 -19.16
N SER A 13 20.07 -13.97 -18.24
CA SER A 13 20.82 -14.69 -17.21
C SER A 13 19.85 -15.40 -16.24
N VAL A 14 20.35 -16.38 -15.49
CA VAL A 14 19.59 -17.00 -14.40
C VAL A 14 19.06 -15.95 -13.42
N THR A 15 19.85 -14.91 -13.14
CA THR A 15 19.45 -13.80 -12.27
C THR A 15 18.26 -13.03 -12.83
N ASP A 16 18.24 -12.76 -14.14
CA ASP A 16 17.12 -12.08 -14.79
C ASP A 16 15.85 -12.94 -14.75
N ALA A 17 15.99 -14.24 -15.00
CA ALA A 17 14.87 -15.18 -14.90
C ALA A 17 14.28 -15.21 -13.49
N LEU A 18 15.13 -15.25 -12.46
CA LEU A 18 14.68 -15.22 -11.06
C LEU A 18 13.99 -13.90 -10.69
N ARG A 19 14.49 -12.77 -11.18
CA ARG A 19 13.85 -11.46 -10.97
C ARG A 19 12.48 -11.37 -11.65
N VAL A 20 12.32 -11.94 -12.83
CA VAL A 20 11.02 -12.04 -13.51
C VAL A 20 10.07 -12.92 -12.70
N MET A 21 10.53 -14.08 -12.22
CA MET A 21 9.70 -14.94 -11.37
C MET A 21 9.29 -14.23 -10.07
N GLU A 22 10.20 -13.51 -9.42
CA GLU A 22 9.90 -12.74 -8.22
C GLU A 22 8.81 -11.68 -8.50
N THR A 23 8.94 -10.93 -9.58
CA THR A 23 7.92 -9.92 -9.95
C THR A 23 6.57 -10.54 -10.31
N LEU A 24 6.55 -11.71 -10.96
CA LEU A 24 5.33 -12.43 -11.28
C LEU A 24 4.65 -13.01 -10.04
N LEU A 25 5.42 -13.68 -9.17
CA LEU A 25 4.90 -14.37 -7.98
C LEU A 25 4.54 -13.38 -6.86
N LEU A 26 5.40 -12.39 -6.62
CA LEU A 26 5.25 -11.47 -5.48
C LEU A 26 4.63 -10.13 -5.85
N GLY A 27 4.62 -9.74 -7.12
CA GLY A 27 4.15 -8.41 -7.54
C GLY A 27 2.69 -8.14 -7.21
N SER A 28 1.82 -9.15 -7.29
CA SER A 28 0.41 -9.04 -6.88
C SER A 28 0.28 -8.84 -5.37
N GLY A 29 1.01 -9.61 -4.57
CA GLY A 29 1.07 -9.51 -3.11
C GLY A 29 1.56 -8.14 -2.64
N GLN A 30 2.58 -7.58 -3.28
CA GLN A 30 3.09 -6.24 -2.96
C GLN A 30 2.06 -5.13 -3.21
N ARG A 31 1.30 -5.21 -4.33
CA ARG A 31 0.23 -4.24 -4.59
C ARG A 31 -0.89 -4.35 -3.56
N THR A 32 -1.28 -5.56 -3.17
CA THR A 32 -2.27 -5.80 -2.12
C THR A 32 -1.78 -5.28 -0.77
N ALA A 33 -0.53 -5.54 -0.39
CA ALA A 33 0.07 -5.04 0.83
C ALA A 33 0.04 -3.51 0.91
N ARG A 34 0.39 -2.82 -0.19
CA ARG A 34 0.31 -1.35 -0.26
C ARG A 34 -1.12 -0.82 -0.09
N ARG A 35 -2.10 -1.47 -0.73
CA ARG A 35 -3.52 -1.11 -0.57
C ARG A 35 -3.99 -1.34 0.86
N ASN A 36 -3.68 -2.49 1.44
CA ASN A 36 -4.06 -2.83 2.80
C ASN A 36 -3.46 -1.85 3.81
N ALA A 37 -2.16 -1.52 3.66
CA ALA A 37 -1.48 -0.54 4.49
C ALA A 37 -2.16 0.84 4.40
N TRP A 38 -2.47 1.29 3.19
CA TRP A 38 -3.17 2.56 2.99
C TRP A 38 -4.56 2.56 3.62
N THR A 39 -5.36 1.51 3.41
CA THR A 39 -6.69 1.36 4.01
C THR A 39 -6.61 1.39 5.53
N SER A 40 -5.67 0.66 6.13
CA SER A 40 -5.46 0.63 7.58
C SER A 40 -5.14 2.03 8.13
N VAL A 41 -4.29 2.80 7.46
CA VAL A 41 -3.96 4.18 7.88
C VAL A 41 -5.18 5.09 7.80
N LEU A 42 -6.00 4.98 6.75
CA LEU A 42 -7.24 5.76 6.64
C LEU A 42 -8.23 5.40 7.74
N GLU A 43 -8.38 4.10 8.03
CA GLU A 43 -9.26 3.61 9.08
C GLU A 43 -8.79 4.07 10.47
N ASP A 44 -7.48 4.04 10.74
CA ASP A 44 -6.92 4.52 12.00
C ASP A 44 -7.11 6.01 12.21
N ARG A 45 -6.97 6.82 11.15
CA ARG A 45 -7.27 8.25 11.20
C ARG A 45 -8.74 8.50 11.51
N ARG A 46 -9.64 7.74 10.89
CA ARG A 46 -11.08 7.81 11.19
C ARG A 46 -11.33 7.44 12.65
N ARG A 47 -10.81 6.30 13.12
CA ARG A 47 -10.94 5.87 14.52
C ARG A 47 -10.39 6.91 15.50
N ALA A 48 -9.28 7.58 15.16
CA ALA A 48 -8.70 8.62 16.00
C ALA A 48 -9.65 9.83 16.11
N LYS A 49 -10.23 10.26 15.00
CA LYS A 49 -11.23 11.32 14.96
C LYS A 49 -12.47 10.95 15.77
N ASP A 50 -13.02 9.76 15.55
CA ASP A 50 -14.22 9.27 16.25
C ASP A 50 -13.99 9.24 17.77
N ARG A 51 -12.80 8.85 18.24
CA ARG A 51 -12.45 8.88 19.68
C ARG A 51 -12.40 10.30 20.24
N VAL A 52 -11.86 11.26 19.50
CA VAL A 52 -11.82 12.67 19.92
C VAL A 52 -13.23 13.25 20.00
N GLU A 53 -14.07 12.99 19.00
CA GLU A 53 -15.47 13.46 19.00
C GLU A 53 -16.26 12.83 20.15
N ALA A 54 -16.10 11.52 20.38
CA ALA A 54 -16.72 10.84 21.51
C ALA A 54 -16.25 11.44 22.85
N GLN A 55 -14.95 11.70 23.02
CA GLN A 55 -14.41 12.31 24.23
C GLN A 55 -15.03 13.69 24.49
N GLN A 56 -15.15 14.54 23.47
CA GLN A 56 -15.76 15.87 23.60
C GLN A 56 -17.23 15.79 24.04
N VAL A 57 -18.01 14.86 23.47
CA VAL A 57 -19.41 14.65 23.87
C VAL A 57 -19.51 14.17 25.33
N LEU A 58 -18.63 13.25 25.73
CA LEU A 58 -18.59 12.77 27.12
C LEU A 58 -18.22 13.89 28.09
N GLU A 59 -17.20 14.69 27.78
CA GLU A 59 -16.79 15.85 28.59
C GLU A 59 -17.91 16.88 28.72
N ALA A 60 -18.60 17.21 27.62
CA ALA A 60 -19.74 18.12 27.64
C ALA A 60 -20.89 17.58 28.51
N ALA A 61 -21.21 16.28 28.39
CA ALA A 61 -22.25 15.64 29.19
C ALA A 61 -21.89 15.56 30.69
N VAL A 62 -20.60 15.41 31.03
CA VAL A 62 -20.13 15.49 32.41
C VAL A 62 -20.27 16.92 32.93
N ALA A 63 -19.78 17.92 32.18
CA ALA A 63 -19.84 19.33 32.57
C ALA A 63 -21.28 19.78 32.85
N ALA A 64 -22.22 19.42 31.96
CA ALA A 64 -23.64 19.75 32.11
C ALA A 64 -24.32 19.10 33.32
N ARG A 65 -23.80 17.97 33.82
CA ARG A 65 -24.33 17.31 35.03
C ARG A 65 -23.75 17.91 36.31
N THR A 66 -22.58 18.54 36.23
CA THR A 66 -21.87 19.11 37.39
C THR A 66 -22.08 20.62 37.58
N SER A 67 -22.69 21.30 36.60
CA SER A 67 -23.18 22.68 36.69
C SER A 67 -24.54 22.77 37.36
#